data_AF-A0A934QDF2-F1
#
_entry.id   AF-A0A934QDF2-F1
#
_cell.length_a   1.000
_cell.length_b   1.000
_cell.length_c   1.000
_cell.angle_alpha   90.00
_cell.angle_beta   90.00
_cell.angle_gamma   90.00
#
_symmetry.space_group_name_H-M   'P 1'
#
loop_
_entity.id
_entity.type
_entity.pdbx_description
1 polymer ?
#
loop_
_entity_poly.entity_id
_entity_poly.type
_entity_poly.pdbx_seq_one_letter_code
_entity_poly.pdbx_strand_id
1 'polypeptide(L)'
;MTAPQNRSDDELALARAMFPETAALLDRALERNGGADPLSALDAVLDEAAGALPRVGFSAAAAPAAPGQSADAPTGPAASRSGGAGDRAGETRGEPGASRASGPADADVEGRAIATIARMRRLFEPLGLPVPEPEAFVAAGVDPAVLAAAVAADPTLEIVAAPHGIGAEAWDAAFRSVQGPELVFASEVRDGFAQLDRLPGGVPSVGVPLAFGRRIEWSLRAIPADSRPAVLGLSHAHGPHPTVAEMLALQLGRFAEAGALVDPGTFTWLDGHIGGGKLAARHVYDAGEHAIRLSAREVGSQGPHMGARPPAGS
;
A
#
# COMPACT_ATOMS: atom_id res chain seq x y z
N MET A 1 -11.40 -49.42 -31.75
CA MET A 1 -10.77 -48.11 -31.46
C MET A 1 -11.65 -47.41 -30.43
N THR A 2 -11.29 -47.54 -29.16
CA THR A 2 -12.04 -47.01 -28.00
C THR A 2 -11.37 -45.71 -27.57
N ALA A 3 -12.14 -44.63 -27.43
CA ALA A 3 -11.66 -43.26 -27.28
C ALA A 3 -11.14 -42.95 -25.85
N PRO A 4 -10.23 -41.95 -25.70
CA PRO A 4 -9.61 -41.57 -24.43
C PRO A 4 -10.50 -40.67 -23.57
N GLN A 5 -11.65 -41.17 -23.09
CA GLN A 5 -12.57 -40.39 -22.24
C GLN A 5 -12.20 -40.35 -20.74
N ASN A 6 -11.36 -41.27 -20.23
CA ASN A 6 -11.18 -41.41 -18.77
C ASN A 6 -10.36 -40.32 -18.07
N ARG A 7 -9.51 -39.56 -18.78
CA ARG A 7 -8.58 -38.64 -18.11
C ARG A 7 -9.28 -37.41 -17.51
N SER A 8 -10.35 -36.95 -18.16
CA SER A 8 -11.14 -35.80 -17.69
C SER A 8 -11.95 -36.14 -16.44
N ASP A 9 -12.43 -37.37 -16.32
CA ASP A 9 -13.26 -37.80 -15.20
C ASP A 9 -12.41 -37.99 -13.93
N ASP A 10 -11.19 -38.51 -14.07
CA ASP A 10 -10.24 -38.67 -12.96
C ASP A 10 -9.73 -37.32 -12.42
N GLU A 11 -9.44 -36.36 -13.31
CA GLU A 11 -9.03 -35.00 -12.92
C GLU A 11 -10.18 -34.24 -12.23
N LEU A 12 -11.42 -34.42 -12.71
CA LEU A 12 -12.61 -33.85 -12.06
C LEU A 12 -12.90 -34.50 -10.70
N ALA A 13 -12.71 -35.82 -10.57
CA ALA A 13 -12.83 -36.53 -9.30
C ALA A 13 -11.80 -36.05 -8.27
N LEU A 14 -10.56 -35.81 -8.70
CA LEU A 14 -9.51 -35.26 -7.85
C LEU A 14 -9.83 -33.82 -7.40
N ALA A 15 -10.28 -32.96 -8.32
CA ALA A 15 -10.69 -31.59 -7.99
C ALA A 15 -11.85 -31.56 -6.98
N ARG A 16 -12.85 -32.43 -7.17
CA ARG A 16 -13.96 -32.59 -6.21
C ARG A 16 -13.50 -33.07 -4.84
N ALA A 17 -12.51 -33.94 -4.77
CA ALA A 17 -11.92 -34.40 -3.51
C ALA A 17 -11.13 -33.29 -2.80
N MET A 18 -10.44 -32.42 -3.54
CA MET A 18 -9.66 -31.31 -2.99
C MET A 18 -10.53 -30.13 -2.52
N PHE A 19 -11.69 -29.91 -3.14
CA PHE A 19 -12.57 -28.77 -2.88
C PHE A 19 -14.04 -29.19 -2.69
N PRO A 20 -14.36 -29.96 -1.64
CA PRO A 20 -15.68 -30.58 -1.47
C PRO A 20 -16.82 -29.55 -1.33
N GLU A 21 -16.57 -28.41 -0.70
CA GLU A 21 -17.58 -27.35 -0.53
C GLU A 21 -17.92 -26.66 -1.86
N THR A 22 -16.90 -26.37 -2.68
CA THR A 22 -17.07 -25.79 -4.02
C THR A 22 -17.78 -26.76 -4.96
N ALA A 23 -17.42 -28.04 -4.90
CA ALA A 23 -18.10 -29.10 -5.65
C ALA A 23 -19.60 -29.20 -5.28
N ALA A 24 -19.91 -29.23 -3.99
CA ALA A 24 -21.29 -29.26 -3.52
C ALA A 24 -22.09 -28.00 -3.89
N LEU A 25 -21.43 -26.86 -4.06
CA LEU A 25 -22.07 -25.62 -4.52
C LEU A 25 -22.38 -25.70 -6.02
N LEU A 26 -21.43 -26.19 -6.83
CA LEU A 26 -21.61 -26.41 -8.27
C LEU A 26 -22.69 -27.46 -8.57
N ASP A 27 -22.71 -28.58 -7.85
CA ASP A 27 -23.71 -29.64 -8.05
C ASP A 27 -25.13 -29.11 -7.74
N ARG A 28 -25.30 -28.34 -6.65
CA ARG A 28 -26.57 -27.67 -6.33
C ARG A 28 -26.99 -26.63 -7.38
N ALA A 29 -26.04 -26.02 -8.08
CA ALA A 29 -26.32 -25.08 -9.16
C ALA A 29 -26.75 -25.81 -10.44
N LEU A 30 -26.10 -26.92 -10.76
CA LEU A 30 -26.46 -27.79 -11.89
C LEU A 30 -27.85 -28.41 -11.71
N GLU A 31 -28.16 -28.89 -10.50
CA GLU A 31 -29.49 -29.43 -10.16
C GLU A 31 -30.59 -28.36 -10.31
N ARG A 32 -30.34 -27.14 -9.81
CA ARG A 32 -31.28 -26.02 -9.93
C ARG A 32 -31.54 -25.60 -11.37
N ASN A 33 -30.53 -25.68 -12.23
CA ASN A 33 -30.61 -25.30 -13.64
C ASN A 33 -30.98 -26.47 -14.57
N GLY A 34 -31.48 -27.59 -14.02
CA GLY A 34 -31.99 -28.71 -14.81
C GLY A 34 -30.93 -29.44 -15.65
N GLY A 35 -29.66 -29.41 -15.23
CA GLY A 35 -28.56 -30.00 -15.98
C GLY A 35 -28.12 -29.19 -17.20
N ALA A 36 -28.38 -27.88 -17.22
CA ALA A 36 -27.80 -26.97 -18.19
C ALA A 36 -26.26 -27.06 -18.21
N ASP A 37 -25.68 -26.61 -19.32
CA ASP A 37 -24.23 -26.54 -19.54
C ASP A 37 -23.49 -26.00 -18.29
N PRO A 38 -22.44 -26.68 -17.78
CA PRO A 38 -21.76 -26.30 -16.55
C PRO A 38 -21.25 -24.87 -16.51
N LEU A 39 -20.85 -24.30 -17.66
CA LEU A 39 -20.43 -22.90 -17.74
C LEU A 39 -21.61 -21.96 -17.52
N SER A 40 -22.77 -22.25 -18.11
CA SER A 40 -23.99 -21.47 -17.88
C SER A 40 -24.48 -21.56 -16.43
N ALA A 41 -24.34 -22.73 -15.78
CA ALA A 41 -24.67 -22.89 -14.37
C ALA A 41 -23.69 -22.13 -13.45
N LEU A 42 -22.41 -22.09 -13.81
CA LEU A 42 -21.39 -21.32 -13.09
C LEU A 42 -21.65 -19.81 -13.22
N ASP A 43 -21.95 -19.32 -14.44
CA ASP A 43 -22.30 -17.90 -14.67
C ASP A 43 -23.52 -17.50 -13.83
N ALA A 44 -24.55 -18.34 -13.76
CA ALA A 44 -25.73 -18.07 -12.93
C ALA A 44 -25.38 -17.97 -11.42
N VAL A 45 -24.44 -18.78 -10.93
CA VAL A 45 -23.96 -18.69 -9.54
C VAL A 45 -23.16 -17.41 -9.31
N LEU A 46 -22.32 -17.01 -10.26
CA LEU A 46 -21.54 -15.77 -10.19
C LEU A 46 -22.46 -14.54 -10.23
N ASP A 47 -23.48 -14.55 -11.08
CA ASP A 47 -24.51 -13.50 -11.15
C ASP A 47 -25.35 -13.42 -9.86
N GLU A 48 -25.73 -14.57 -9.28
CA GLU A 48 -26.44 -14.62 -8.00
C GLU A 48 -25.55 -14.07 -6.86
N ALA A 49 -24.29 -14.49 -6.80
CA ALA A 49 -23.32 -13.99 -5.83
C ALA A 49 -23.08 -12.48 -6.00
N ALA A 50 -22.96 -12.00 -7.23
CA ALA A 50 -22.81 -10.58 -7.55
C ALA A 50 -24.09 -9.78 -7.21
N GLY A 51 -25.27 -10.36 -7.38
CA GLY A 51 -26.55 -9.75 -7.02
C GLY A 51 -26.84 -9.76 -5.52
N ALA A 52 -26.29 -10.72 -4.77
CA ALA A 52 -26.39 -10.83 -3.32
C ALA A 52 -25.42 -9.88 -2.58
N LEU A 53 -24.40 -9.36 -3.26
CA LEU A 53 -23.62 -8.24 -2.74
C LEU A 53 -24.59 -7.07 -2.51
N PRO A 54 -24.60 -6.46 -1.31
CA PRO A 54 -25.43 -5.29 -1.07
C PRO A 54 -25.11 -4.28 -2.17
N ARG A 55 -26.12 -3.86 -2.93
CA ARG A 55 -26.01 -2.66 -3.75
C ARG A 55 -25.84 -1.52 -2.79
N VAL A 56 -24.59 -1.24 -2.41
CA VAL A 56 -24.23 -0.04 -1.67
C VAL A 56 -24.52 1.09 -2.64
N GLY A 57 -25.73 1.64 -2.56
CA GLY A 57 -26.03 2.89 -3.20
C GLY A 57 -25.04 3.90 -2.63
N PHE A 58 -24.20 4.46 -3.48
CA PHE A 58 -23.42 5.66 -3.17
C PHE A 58 -24.39 6.84 -3.00
N SER A 59 -25.17 6.80 -1.93
CA SER A 59 -26.00 7.90 -1.46
C SER A 59 -25.39 8.37 -0.16
N ALA A 60 -25.02 9.65 -0.12
CA ALA A 60 -24.36 10.33 0.97
C ALA A 60 -24.99 9.96 2.33
N ALA A 61 -24.28 9.14 3.11
CA ALA A 61 -24.67 8.85 4.48
C ALA A 61 -24.34 10.08 5.33
N ALA A 62 -25.38 10.77 5.78
CA ALA A 62 -25.31 11.79 6.80
C ALA A 62 -24.69 11.22 8.08
N ALA A 63 -23.76 11.99 8.67
CA ALA A 63 -23.04 11.63 9.88
C ALA A 63 -23.99 11.32 11.05
N PRO A 64 -23.76 10.25 11.82
CA PRO A 64 -24.47 10.04 13.07
C PRO A 64 -24.01 11.07 14.11
N ALA A 65 -24.98 11.74 14.72
CA ALA A 65 -24.79 12.65 15.85
C ALA A 65 -24.21 11.91 17.06
N ALA A 66 -23.24 12.54 17.72
CA ALA A 66 -22.56 12.02 18.91
C ALA A 66 -23.52 11.89 20.12
N PRO A 67 -23.50 10.77 20.88
CA PRO A 67 -24.15 10.70 22.18
C PRO A 67 -23.28 11.38 23.25
N GLY A 68 -23.99 12.04 24.18
CA GLY A 68 -23.45 13.00 25.14
C GLY A 68 -22.60 12.42 26.26
N GLN A 69 -21.81 13.32 26.83
CA GLN A 69 -20.99 13.15 28.01
C GLN A 69 -21.87 12.99 29.26
N SER A 70 -21.64 11.93 30.04
CA SER A 70 -21.98 11.90 31.47
C SER A 70 -20.75 11.47 32.25
N ALA A 71 -20.24 12.34 33.12
CA ALA A 71 -19.31 11.97 34.17
C ALA A 71 -19.72 12.71 35.44
N ASP A 72 -20.55 12.04 36.25
CA ASP A 72 -20.75 12.37 37.67
C ASP A 72 -19.53 11.88 38.46
N ALA A 73 -18.97 12.76 39.28
CA ALA A 73 -17.99 12.45 40.31
C ALA A 73 -18.63 12.56 41.70
N PRO A 74 -18.30 11.69 42.66
CA PRO A 74 -18.59 11.95 44.06
C PRO A 74 -17.40 12.56 44.80
N THR A 75 -17.72 13.63 45.51
CA THR A 75 -16.94 14.42 46.46
C THR A 75 -16.74 13.68 47.79
N GLY A 76 -15.56 13.80 48.41
CA GLY A 76 -15.36 13.50 49.84
C GLY A 76 -13.94 13.76 50.36
N PRO A 77 -13.73 14.23 51.61
CA PRO A 77 -12.79 15.31 51.86
C PRO A 77 -11.67 15.06 52.92
N ALA A 78 -10.67 15.96 52.86
CA ALA A 78 -9.98 16.66 53.94
C ALA A 78 -8.86 16.01 54.79
N ALA A 79 -7.91 16.90 55.14
CA ALA A 79 -6.87 16.92 56.19
C ALA A 79 -5.51 16.28 55.82
N SER A 80 -4.32 16.90 55.95
CA SER A 80 -3.89 18.12 56.65
C SER A 80 -2.51 18.62 56.17
N ARG A 81 -2.43 19.94 56.01
CA ARG A 81 -1.37 20.92 56.39
C ARG A 81 0.11 20.50 56.46
N SER A 82 0.92 21.22 55.69
CA SER A 82 2.01 22.16 56.07
C SER A 82 2.94 22.23 54.85
N GLY A 83 3.30 23.38 54.27
CA GLY A 83 3.79 24.62 54.82
C GLY A 83 5.03 24.95 53.98
N GLY A 84 4.98 26.00 53.16
CA GLY A 84 6.09 26.34 52.26
C GLY A 84 5.76 27.48 51.32
N ALA A 85 5.97 28.70 51.80
CA ALA A 85 5.86 29.94 51.03
C ALA A 85 6.88 29.97 49.89
N GLY A 86 6.41 30.32 48.69
CA GLY A 86 7.23 30.48 47.50
C GLY A 86 6.48 31.29 46.45
N ASP A 87 6.48 32.61 46.65
CA ASP A 87 6.13 33.61 45.66
C ASP A 87 6.86 33.38 44.34
N ARG A 88 6.11 33.13 43.26
CA ARG A 88 6.29 33.85 41.99
C ARG A 88 5.16 33.56 41.00
N ALA A 89 4.41 34.63 40.74
CA ALA A 89 3.52 34.81 39.61
C ALA A 89 4.25 34.54 38.28
N GLY A 90 3.56 33.84 37.38
CA GLY A 90 4.00 33.50 36.04
C GLY A 90 2.87 32.83 35.28
N GLU A 91 1.71 33.48 35.28
CA GLU A 91 0.49 33.04 34.63
C GLU A 91 0.61 33.30 33.12
N THR A 92 1.29 32.41 32.38
CA THR A 92 1.24 32.39 30.92
C THR A 92 0.00 31.62 30.49
N ARG A 93 -1.10 32.35 30.35
CA ARG A 93 -2.31 31.96 29.64
C ARG A 93 -1.92 31.67 28.18
N GLY A 94 -1.72 30.40 27.85
CA GLY A 94 -1.48 29.95 26.48
C GLY A 94 -2.73 30.21 25.64
N GLU A 95 -2.61 31.11 24.68
CA GLU A 95 -3.65 31.41 23.71
C GLU A 95 -3.96 30.16 22.85
N PRO A 96 -5.24 29.87 22.58
CA PRO A 96 -5.61 28.85 21.62
C PRO A 96 -5.39 29.36 20.19
N GLY A 97 -4.54 28.65 19.45
CA GLY A 97 -4.69 28.46 18.01
C GLY A 97 -4.52 29.70 17.14
N ALA A 98 -3.30 30.22 17.03
CA ALA A 98 -2.92 30.93 15.81
C ALA A 98 -2.98 29.93 14.66
N SER A 99 -4.06 29.98 13.89
CA SER A 99 -4.17 29.36 12.57
C SER A 99 -3.00 29.88 11.74
N ARG A 100 -1.93 29.07 11.64
CA ARG A 100 -0.84 29.34 10.71
C ARG A 100 -1.46 29.26 9.34
N ALA A 101 -1.68 30.42 8.71
CA ALA A 101 -2.07 30.47 7.32
C ALA A 101 -1.02 29.68 6.52
N SER A 102 -1.46 28.60 5.88
CA SER A 102 -0.60 27.76 5.03
C SER A 102 0.03 28.63 3.95
N GLY A 103 1.34 28.49 3.75
CA GLY A 103 2.07 29.23 2.73
C GLY A 103 1.74 28.71 1.32
N PRO A 104 2.11 29.45 0.25
CA PRO A 104 1.91 29.00 -1.13
C PRO A 104 2.64 27.69 -1.46
N ALA A 105 3.74 27.38 -0.78
CA ALA A 105 4.45 26.10 -0.92
C ALA A 105 3.66 24.91 -0.34
N ASP A 106 2.91 25.13 0.74
CA ASP A 106 2.10 24.08 1.38
C ASP A 106 0.93 23.68 0.47
N ALA A 107 0.32 24.66 -0.20
CA ALA A 107 -0.77 24.45 -1.15
C ALA A 107 -0.32 23.63 -2.39
N ASP A 108 0.92 23.81 -2.85
CA ASP A 108 1.48 23.01 -3.96
C ASP A 108 1.65 21.54 -3.56
N VAL A 109 2.16 21.29 -2.35
CA VAL A 109 2.39 19.93 -1.85
C VAL A 109 1.07 19.21 -1.60
N GLU A 110 0.08 19.88 -1.01
CA GLU A 110 -1.26 19.33 -0.84
C GLU A 110 -1.88 18.97 -2.21
N GLY A 111 -1.77 19.86 -3.20
CA GLY A 111 -2.20 19.59 -4.57
C GLY A 111 -1.51 18.37 -5.20
N ARG A 112 -0.20 18.22 -5.00
CA ARG A 112 0.57 17.04 -5.45
C ARG A 112 0.15 15.75 -4.75
N ALA A 113 -0.15 15.80 -3.45
CA ALA A 113 -0.65 14.64 -2.70
C ALA A 113 -2.03 14.20 -3.21
N ILE A 114 -2.96 15.14 -3.39
CA ILE A 114 -4.29 14.89 -3.94
C ILE A 114 -4.19 14.30 -5.35
N ALA A 115 -3.35 14.89 -6.22
CA ALA A 115 -3.13 14.38 -7.57
C ALA A 115 -2.57 12.95 -7.57
N THR A 116 -1.63 12.65 -6.66
CA THR A 116 -1.06 11.31 -6.49
C THR A 116 -2.11 10.29 -6.06
N ILE A 117 -2.97 10.63 -5.09
CA ILE A 117 -4.04 9.75 -4.62
C ILE A 117 -5.06 9.51 -5.72
N ALA A 118 -5.48 10.56 -6.43
CA ALA A 118 -6.39 10.44 -7.58
C ALA A 118 -5.80 9.58 -8.70
N ARG A 119 -4.48 9.66 -8.92
CA ARG A 119 -3.75 8.80 -9.86
C ARG A 119 -3.80 7.33 -9.42
N MET A 120 -3.46 7.04 -8.17
CA MET A 120 -3.54 5.67 -7.64
C MET A 120 -4.95 5.11 -7.70
N ARG A 121 -5.97 5.94 -7.45
CA ARG A 121 -7.37 5.57 -7.57
C ARG A 121 -7.70 5.02 -8.97
N ARG A 122 -7.33 5.74 -10.02
CA ARG A 122 -7.51 5.30 -11.42
C ARG A 122 -6.81 3.98 -11.74
N LEU A 123 -5.68 3.71 -11.09
CA LEU A 123 -4.85 2.53 -11.35
C LEU A 123 -5.34 1.29 -10.58
N PHE A 124 -5.76 1.46 -9.33
CA PHE A 124 -6.01 0.35 -8.41
C PHE A 124 -7.49 0.02 -8.20
N GLU A 125 -8.42 0.96 -8.35
CA GLU A 125 -9.85 0.65 -8.22
C GLU A 125 -10.35 -0.38 -9.24
N PRO A 126 -9.93 -0.36 -10.53
CA PRO A 126 -10.31 -1.40 -11.49
C PRO A 126 -9.83 -2.80 -11.11
N LEU A 127 -8.82 -2.89 -10.23
CA LEU A 127 -8.27 -4.14 -9.70
C LEU A 127 -8.98 -4.57 -8.40
N GLY A 128 -10.02 -3.86 -7.97
CA GLY A 128 -10.73 -4.11 -6.72
C GLY A 128 -9.92 -3.71 -5.48
N LEU A 129 -8.94 -2.81 -5.63
CA LEU A 129 -8.10 -2.32 -4.54
C LEU A 129 -8.52 -0.86 -4.21
N PRO A 130 -9.32 -0.64 -3.15
CA PRO A 130 -9.81 0.68 -2.83
C PRO A 130 -8.65 1.57 -2.37
N VAL A 131 -8.66 2.83 -2.83
CA VAL A 131 -7.65 3.82 -2.48
C VAL A 131 -8.24 4.80 -1.45
N PRO A 132 -7.63 4.96 -0.26
CA PRO A 132 -8.12 5.89 0.76
C PRO A 132 -8.24 7.33 0.26
N GLU A 133 -9.14 8.09 0.88
CA GLU A 133 -9.21 9.53 0.70
C GLU A 133 -8.00 10.24 1.36
N PRO A 134 -7.59 11.43 0.89
CA PRO A 134 -6.49 12.19 1.48
C PRO A 134 -6.61 12.41 2.99
N GLU A 135 -7.82 12.69 3.47
CA GLU A 135 -8.11 12.93 4.89
C GLU A 135 -7.86 11.70 5.75
N ALA A 136 -7.99 10.48 5.18
CA ALA A 136 -7.71 9.25 5.90
C ALA A 136 -6.21 9.11 6.22
N PHE A 137 -5.33 9.57 5.33
CA PHE A 137 -3.88 9.59 5.60
C PHE A 137 -3.52 10.56 6.71
N VAL A 138 -4.14 11.76 6.72
CA VAL A 138 -3.96 12.74 7.80
C VAL A 138 -4.46 12.17 9.13
N ALA A 139 -5.64 11.55 9.14
CA ALA A 139 -6.18 10.89 10.33
C ALA A 139 -5.31 9.71 10.82
N ALA A 140 -4.60 9.04 9.91
CA ALA A 140 -3.63 7.99 10.23
C ALA A 140 -2.27 8.50 10.72
N GLY A 141 -2.06 9.82 10.76
CA GLY A 141 -0.86 10.44 11.30
C GLY A 141 0.13 10.96 10.25
N VAL A 142 -0.23 11.02 8.97
CA VAL A 142 0.57 11.74 7.98
C VAL A 142 0.45 13.25 8.25
N ASP A 143 1.57 13.92 8.52
CA ASP A 143 1.62 15.38 8.69
C ASP A 143 1.90 16.08 7.35
N PRO A 144 0.92 16.80 6.76
CA PRO A 144 1.12 17.49 5.49
C PRO A 144 2.22 18.55 5.53
N ALA A 145 2.44 19.20 6.68
CA ALA A 145 3.47 20.22 6.82
C ALA A 145 4.88 19.61 6.82
N VAL A 146 5.04 18.44 7.43
CA VAL A 146 6.31 17.68 7.38
C VAL A 146 6.58 17.20 5.96
N LEU A 147 5.55 16.67 5.27
CA LEU A 147 5.65 16.27 3.88
C LEU A 147 6.04 17.45 2.97
N ALA A 148 5.43 18.62 3.20
CA ALA A 148 5.72 19.83 2.45
C ALA A 148 7.14 20.33 2.69
N ALA A 149 7.58 20.37 3.94
CA ALA A 149 8.94 20.75 4.30
C ALA A 149 9.98 19.81 3.67
N ALA A 150 9.72 18.50 3.64
CA ALA A 150 10.60 17.52 3.02
C ALA A 150 10.74 17.78 1.51
N VAL A 151 9.62 17.92 0.79
CA VAL A 151 9.59 18.17 -0.66
C VAL A 151 10.19 19.53 -1.02
N ALA A 152 9.98 20.55 -0.18
CA ALA A 152 10.58 21.87 -0.38
C ALA A 152 12.10 21.86 -0.17
N ALA A 153 12.58 21.06 0.79
CA ALA A 153 14.01 20.90 1.07
C ALA A 153 14.72 20.07 -0.02
N ASP A 154 14.02 19.11 -0.61
CA ASP A 154 14.54 18.25 -1.68
C ASP A 154 13.52 18.10 -2.83
N PRO A 155 13.67 18.88 -3.92
CA PRO A 155 12.76 18.82 -5.06
C PRO A 155 12.88 17.52 -5.86
N THR A 156 13.85 16.65 -5.55
CA THR A 156 13.96 15.31 -6.17
C THR A 156 12.97 14.30 -5.58
N LEU A 157 12.30 14.66 -4.48
CA LEU A 157 11.28 13.83 -3.86
C LEU A 157 9.95 13.88 -4.60
N GLU A 158 9.33 12.71 -4.74
CA GLU A 158 7.96 12.54 -5.21
C GLU A 158 7.09 11.97 -4.10
N ILE A 159 5.89 12.54 -3.95
CA ILE A 159 4.87 12.02 -3.04
C ILE A 159 4.29 10.76 -3.68
N VAL A 160 4.27 9.67 -2.93
CA VAL A 160 3.83 8.35 -3.39
C VAL A 160 2.83 7.79 -2.39
N ALA A 161 1.63 7.45 -2.88
CA ALA A 161 0.67 6.62 -2.16
C ALA A 161 0.86 5.17 -2.60
N ALA A 162 1.13 4.26 -1.67
CA ALA A 162 1.50 2.88 -2.00
C ALA A 162 0.67 1.86 -1.22
N PRO A 163 0.09 0.85 -1.89
CA PRO A 163 -0.55 -0.29 -1.24
C PRO A 163 0.50 -1.34 -0.86
N HIS A 164 0.45 -1.80 0.40
CA HIS A 164 1.32 -2.83 0.97
C HIS A 164 0.50 -4.11 1.23
N GLY A 165 1.13 -5.25 1.03
CA GLY A 165 0.55 -6.57 1.27
C GLY A 165 -0.40 -7.05 0.16
N ILE A 166 -0.29 -6.48 -1.04
CA ILE A 166 -1.09 -6.90 -2.20
C ILE A 166 -0.50 -8.14 -2.90
N GLY A 167 0.81 -8.39 -2.74
CA GLY A 167 1.51 -9.53 -3.34
C GLY A 167 2.02 -9.27 -4.76
N ALA A 168 2.93 -10.12 -5.23
CA ALA A 168 3.62 -9.95 -6.51
C ALA A 168 2.64 -10.04 -7.69
N GLU A 169 1.65 -10.94 -7.60
CA GLU A 169 0.66 -11.16 -8.65
C GLU A 169 -0.26 -9.95 -8.85
N ALA A 170 -0.60 -9.25 -7.77
CA ALA A 170 -1.40 -8.02 -7.85
C ALA A 170 -0.60 -6.87 -8.47
N TRP A 171 0.70 -6.77 -8.16
CA TRP A 171 1.61 -5.85 -8.82
C TRP A 171 1.75 -6.16 -10.32
N ASP A 172 1.94 -7.43 -10.69
CA ASP A 172 1.97 -7.88 -12.10
C ASP A 172 0.69 -7.50 -12.84
N ALA A 173 -0.47 -7.71 -12.21
CA ALA A 173 -1.77 -7.34 -12.77
C ALA A 173 -1.90 -5.82 -12.97
N ALA A 174 -1.39 -5.01 -12.03
CA ALA A 174 -1.42 -3.56 -12.11
C ALA A 174 -0.54 -3.01 -13.24
N PHE A 175 0.67 -3.53 -13.42
CA PHE A 175 1.52 -3.13 -14.56
C PHE A 175 0.92 -3.58 -15.90
N ARG A 176 0.36 -4.78 -15.95
CA ARG A 176 -0.28 -5.30 -17.17
C ARG A 176 -1.52 -4.50 -17.57
N SER A 177 -2.31 -4.02 -16.62
CA SER A 177 -3.56 -3.28 -16.91
C SER A 177 -3.31 -1.97 -17.66
N VAL A 178 -2.13 -1.38 -17.48
CA VAL A 178 -1.68 -0.17 -18.20
C VAL A 178 -0.74 -0.46 -19.36
N GLN A 179 -0.48 -1.74 -19.69
CA GLN A 179 0.55 -2.14 -20.66
C GLN A 179 1.95 -1.62 -20.30
N GLY A 180 2.26 -1.60 -19.01
CA GLY A 180 3.53 -1.19 -18.45
C GLY A 180 4.67 -2.18 -18.65
N PRO A 181 5.86 -1.84 -18.14
CA PRO A 181 7.02 -2.73 -18.12
C PRO A 181 6.71 -4.08 -17.48
N GLU A 182 7.41 -5.12 -17.94
CA GLU A 182 7.36 -6.44 -17.30
C GLU A 182 8.01 -6.37 -15.91
N LEU A 183 7.39 -6.97 -14.89
CA LEU A 183 8.05 -7.16 -13.60
C LEU A 183 8.81 -8.50 -13.60
N VAL A 184 10.11 -8.43 -13.39
CA VAL A 184 11.00 -9.59 -13.36
C VAL A 184 11.59 -9.74 -11.98
N PHE A 185 11.25 -10.85 -11.31
CA PHE A 185 11.71 -11.16 -9.96
C PHE A 185 12.79 -12.24 -9.99
N ALA A 186 13.90 -12.02 -9.29
CA ALA A 186 14.81 -13.11 -8.93
C ALA A 186 14.07 -14.12 -8.04
N SER A 187 14.47 -15.40 -8.10
CA SER A 187 13.85 -16.49 -7.32
C SER A 187 13.70 -16.17 -5.84
N GLU A 188 14.77 -15.69 -5.22
CA GLU A 188 14.84 -15.38 -3.80
C GLU A 188 13.90 -14.22 -3.44
N VAL A 189 13.78 -13.23 -4.34
CA VAL A 189 12.85 -12.11 -4.17
C VAL A 189 11.41 -12.59 -4.28
N ARG A 190 11.12 -13.47 -5.25
CA ARG A 190 9.77 -14.04 -5.42
C ARG A 190 9.36 -14.83 -4.17
N ASP A 191 10.25 -15.68 -3.66
CA ASP A 191 10.00 -16.45 -2.43
C ASP A 191 9.84 -15.55 -1.19
N GLY A 192 10.58 -14.45 -1.15
CA GLY A 192 10.57 -13.47 -0.06
C GLY A 192 9.59 -12.30 -0.24
N PHE A 193 8.80 -12.26 -1.32
CA PHE A 193 8.11 -11.03 -1.72
C PHE A 193 7.11 -10.53 -0.66
N ALA A 194 6.38 -11.45 -0.01
CA ALA A 194 5.45 -11.10 1.05
C ALA A 194 6.12 -10.44 2.28
N GLN A 195 7.43 -10.64 2.48
CA GLN A 195 8.20 -9.95 3.52
C GLN A 195 8.57 -8.53 3.08
N LEU A 196 8.93 -8.35 1.80
CA LEU A 196 9.30 -7.05 1.21
C LEU A 196 8.09 -6.13 1.02
N ASP A 197 6.94 -6.71 0.66
CA ASP A 197 5.68 -5.99 0.41
C ASP A 197 4.94 -5.61 1.70
N ARG A 198 5.55 -5.85 2.88
CA ARG A 198 4.97 -5.48 4.17
C ARG A 198 5.34 -4.04 4.52
N LEU A 199 4.37 -3.31 5.04
CA LEU A 199 4.61 -1.98 5.59
C LEU A 199 5.64 -2.04 6.75
N PRO A 200 6.69 -1.22 6.73
CA PRO A 200 7.64 -1.11 7.83
C PRO A 200 6.99 -0.56 9.10
N GLY A 201 7.49 -0.98 10.27
CA GLY A 201 7.01 -0.47 11.55
C GLY A 201 7.24 1.04 11.71
N GLY A 202 6.26 1.74 12.28
CA GLY A 202 6.35 3.17 12.56
C GLY A 202 5.97 4.08 11.39
N VAL A 203 5.64 3.54 10.21
CA VAL A 203 5.12 4.33 9.09
C VAL A 203 3.61 4.54 9.27
N PRO A 204 3.09 5.78 9.24
CA PRO A 204 1.66 6.04 9.22
C PRO A 204 0.96 5.33 8.06
N SER A 205 -0.16 4.63 8.33
CA SER A 205 -0.90 3.91 7.30
C SER A 205 -2.40 3.89 7.50
N VAL A 206 -3.11 3.79 6.38
CA VAL A 206 -4.55 3.56 6.32
C VAL A 206 -4.80 2.12 5.91
N GLY A 207 -5.31 1.32 6.83
CA GLY A 207 -5.66 -0.06 6.48
C GLY A 207 -7.05 -0.17 5.88
N VAL A 208 -7.12 -0.82 4.73
CA VAL A 208 -8.33 -0.97 3.91
C VAL A 208 -8.76 -2.44 3.93
N PRO A 209 -9.99 -2.74 4.36
CA PRO A 209 -10.51 -4.10 4.28
C PRO A 209 -10.75 -4.48 2.81
N LEU A 210 -10.35 -5.70 2.46
CA LEU A 210 -10.65 -6.36 1.20
C LEU A 210 -11.64 -7.50 1.44
N ALA A 211 -12.13 -8.10 0.34
CA ALA A 211 -12.94 -9.30 0.41
C ALA A 211 -12.26 -10.43 1.21
N PHE A 212 -13.07 -11.32 1.76
CA PHE A 212 -12.62 -12.49 2.53
C PHE A 212 -11.79 -12.15 3.78
N GLY A 213 -12.03 -10.97 4.38
CA GLY A 213 -11.38 -10.57 5.63
C GLY A 213 -9.90 -10.22 5.49
N ARG A 214 -9.38 -10.13 4.25
CA ARG A 214 -8.04 -9.60 4.01
C ARG A 214 -8.00 -8.11 4.31
N ARG A 215 -6.84 -7.60 4.70
CA ARG A 215 -6.58 -6.18 4.90
C ARG A 215 -5.27 -5.84 4.22
N ILE A 216 -5.25 -4.71 3.52
CA ILE A 216 -4.03 -4.10 2.98
C ILE A 216 -3.79 -2.79 3.68
N GLU A 217 -2.55 -2.32 3.67
CA GLU A 217 -2.16 -1.06 4.30
C GLU A 217 -1.72 -0.09 3.21
N TRP A 218 -2.19 1.15 3.26
CA TRP A 218 -1.75 2.22 2.37
C TRP A 218 -0.84 3.18 3.12
N SER A 219 0.34 3.47 2.58
CA SER A 219 1.20 4.57 3.06
C SER A 219 1.13 5.77 2.10
N LEU A 220 1.47 6.96 2.61
CA LEU A 220 1.70 8.17 1.82
C LEU A 220 3.02 8.80 2.29
N ARG A 221 4.06 8.72 1.47
CA ARG A 221 5.41 9.23 1.81
C ARG A 221 6.06 9.97 0.64
N ALA A 222 6.99 10.86 0.93
CA ALA A 222 7.88 11.45 -0.06
C ALA A 222 9.12 10.56 -0.22
N ILE A 223 9.33 10.01 -1.42
CA ILE A 223 10.51 9.18 -1.72
C ILE A 223 11.33 9.80 -2.86
N PRO A 224 12.66 9.60 -2.91
CA PRO A 224 13.47 10.14 -3.99
C PRO A 224 13.08 9.53 -5.34
N ALA A 225 12.93 10.38 -6.36
CA ALA A 225 12.37 10.00 -7.65
C ALA A 225 13.20 10.51 -8.84
N ASP A 226 14.44 10.96 -8.61
CA ASP A 226 15.36 11.28 -9.71
C ASP A 226 15.77 10.01 -10.50
N SER A 227 16.45 10.20 -11.63
CA SER A 227 16.95 9.10 -12.46
C SER A 227 18.28 8.52 -11.99
N ARG A 228 18.93 9.15 -10.99
CA ARG A 228 20.24 8.77 -10.48
C ARG A 228 20.27 9.00 -8.97
N PRO A 229 20.07 7.94 -8.16
CA PRO A 229 20.12 8.09 -6.72
C PRO A 229 21.47 8.71 -6.31
N ALA A 230 21.46 9.51 -5.25
CA ALA A 230 22.68 10.07 -4.72
C ALA A 230 23.69 8.93 -4.48
N VAL A 231 24.83 8.98 -5.18
CA VAL A 231 25.94 8.04 -5.02
C VAL A 231 26.59 8.34 -3.68
N LEU A 232 25.95 7.92 -2.61
CA LEU A 232 26.52 7.96 -1.29
C LEU A 232 27.12 6.58 -1.05
N GLY A 233 28.32 6.56 -0.48
CA GLY A 233 29.10 5.37 -0.12
C GLY A 233 28.44 4.51 0.96
N LEU A 234 27.14 4.26 0.83
CA LEU A 234 26.24 3.89 1.90
C LEU A 234 25.79 2.45 1.73
N SER A 235 26.15 1.65 2.74
CA SER A 235 25.58 0.35 2.98
C SER A 235 24.06 0.39 3.14
N HIS A 236 23.39 -0.75 2.93
CA HIS A 236 21.98 -0.96 3.29
C HIS A 236 21.63 -0.43 4.69
N ALA A 237 22.59 -0.45 5.64
CA ALA A 237 22.42 0.12 6.98
C ALA A 237 22.20 1.65 7.05
N HIS A 238 22.24 2.39 5.94
CA HIS A 238 22.05 3.84 5.96
C HIS A 238 20.71 4.28 5.38
N GLY A 239 19.94 4.95 6.24
CA GLY A 239 18.70 5.62 5.91
C GLY A 239 17.50 4.68 5.94
N PRO A 240 16.28 5.22 6.10
CA PRO A 240 15.11 4.50 5.62
C PRO A 240 15.34 4.23 4.13
N HIS A 241 14.85 3.13 3.57
CA HIS A 241 14.83 2.94 2.11
C HIS A 241 13.38 3.04 1.62
N PRO A 242 13.13 3.34 0.35
CA PRO A 242 11.80 3.14 -0.19
C PRO A 242 11.48 1.64 -0.13
N THR A 243 10.25 1.32 0.20
CA THR A 243 9.75 -0.06 0.16
C THR A 243 9.59 -0.54 -1.28
N VAL A 244 9.44 -1.85 -1.47
CA VAL A 244 9.10 -2.39 -2.80
C VAL A 244 7.78 -1.80 -3.30
N ALA A 245 6.78 -1.67 -2.44
CA ALA A 245 5.46 -1.13 -2.78
C ALA A 245 5.55 0.32 -3.27
N GLU A 246 6.37 1.15 -2.63
CA GLU A 246 6.52 2.56 -3.03
C GLU A 246 7.29 2.70 -4.33
N MET A 247 8.35 1.92 -4.55
CA MET A 247 9.06 1.96 -5.83
C MET A 247 8.18 1.47 -6.98
N LEU A 248 7.37 0.43 -6.76
CA LEU A 248 6.45 -0.06 -7.77
C LEU A 248 5.29 0.92 -8.02
N ALA A 249 4.72 1.54 -6.98
CA ALA A 249 3.70 2.59 -7.12
C ALA A 249 4.23 3.81 -7.89
N LEU A 250 5.46 4.23 -7.60
CA LEU A 250 6.13 5.33 -8.30
C LEU A 250 6.30 5.01 -9.79
N GLN A 251 6.85 3.85 -10.12
CA GLN A 251 7.07 3.44 -11.51
C GLN A 251 5.75 3.30 -12.28
N LEU A 252 4.74 2.68 -11.67
CA LEU A 252 3.41 2.53 -12.27
C LEU A 252 2.76 3.89 -12.52
N GLY A 253 2.79 4.79 -11.53
CA GLY A 253 2.25 6.13 -11.64
C GLY A 253 2.93 6.94 -12.74
N ARG A 254 4.27 6.90 -12.81
CA ARG A 254 5.03 7.57 -13.87
C ARG A 254 4.75 7.00 -15.23
N PHE A 255 4.72 5.67 -15.37
CA PHE A 255 4.40 5.04 -16.64
C PHE A 255 3.04 5.49 -17.17
N ALA A 256 2.02 5.46 -16.31
CA ALA A 256 0.65 5.82 -16.66
C ALA A 256 0.50 7.29 -17.11
N GLU A 257 1.41 8.17 -16.71
CA GLU A 257 1.44 9.59 -17.08
C GLU A 257 2.51 9.92 -18.13
N ALA A 258 3.04 8.89 -18.81
CA ALA A 258 4.13 9.00 -19.80
C ALA A 258 5.39 9.71 -19.25
N GLY A 259 5.60 9.63 -17.93
CA GLY A 259 6.79 10.12 -17.25
C GLY A 259 7.99 9.19 -17.42
N ALA A 260 9.18 9.71 -17.16
CA ALA A 260 10.41 8.92 -17.20
C ALA A 260 10.50 7.99 -15.98
N LEU A 261 10.64 6.68 -16.25
CA LEU A 261 10.87 5.67 -15.23
C LEU A 261 12.21 5.89 -14.51
N VAL A 262 12.26 5.51 -13.23
CA VAL A 262 13.44 5.67 -12.38
C VAL A 262 14.41 4.51 -12.54
N ASP A 263 15.69 4.78 -12.28
CA ASP A 263 16.80 3.82 -12.32
C ASP A 263 17.09 3.11 -13.68
N PRO A 264 17.08 3.79 -14.84
CA PRO A 264 17.37 3.17 -16.14
C PRO A 264 18.83 2.66 -16.30
N GLY A 265 19.74 3.04 -15.40
CA GLY A 265 21.15 2.67 -15.45
C GLY A 265 21.80 2.60 -14.06
N THR A 266 20.98 2.54 -13.02
CA THR A 266 21.36 2.49 -11.60
C THR A 266 20.47 1.47 -10.90
N PHE A 267 20.62 1.33 -9.60
CA PHE A 267 19.68 0.56 -8.79
C PHE A 267 19.38 1.29 -7.49
N THR A 268 18.22 0.98 -6.91
CA THR A 268 17.77 1.48 -5.61
C THR A 268 17.67 0.31 -4.64
N TRP A 269 18.31 0.42 -3.48
CA TRP A 269 18.06 -0.51 -2.37
C TRP A 269 16.65 -0.32 -1.83
N LEU A 270 16.01 -1.43 -1.49
CA LEU A 270 14.66 -1.45 -0.93
C LEU A 270 14.70 -1.73 0.57
N ASP A 271 13.70 -1.21 1.27
CA ASP A 271 13.52 -1.50 2.69
C ASP A 271 13.18 -2.97 2.93
N GLY A 272 13.60 -3.47 4.08
CA GLY A 272 13.40 -4.85 4.48
C GLY A 272 14.51 -5.81 4.05
N HIS A 273 14.35 -7.06 4.49
CA HIS A 273 15.28 -8.16 4.23
C HIS A 273 14.52 -9.45 3.94
N ILE A 274 15.16 -10.35 3.19
CA ILE A 274 14.67 -11.70 2.88
C ILE A 274 15.73 -12.74 3.22
N GLY A 275 15.36 -14.03 3.13
CA GLY A 275 16.29 -15.13 3.41
C GLY A 275 16.79 -15.15 4.86
N GLY A 276 15.93 -14.75 5.81
CA GLY A 276 16.29 -14.67 7.23
C GLY A 276 17.24 -13.51 7.56
N GLY A 277 17.14 -12.39 6.86
CA GLY A 277 17.98 -11.21 7.10
C GLY A 277 19.28 -11.17 6.31
N LYS A 278 19.59 -12.21 5.52
CA LYS A 278 20.86 -12.32 4.79
C LYS A 278 20.89 -11.49 3.52
N LEU A 279 19.73 -11.28 2.91
CA LEU A 279 19.61 -10.67 1.60
C LEU A 279 18.81 -9.35 1.69
N ALA A 280 19.31 -8.32 1.02
CA ALA A 280 18.61 -7.06 0.77
C ALA A 280 18.11 -7.05 -0.68
N ALA A 281 16.89 -6.57 -0.88
CA ALA A 281 16.30 -6.43 -2.20
C ALA A 281 16.69 -5.09 -2.84
N ARG A 282 16.72 -5.05 -4.16
CA ARG A 282 16.98 -3.86 -4.96
C ARG A 282 16.13 -3.84 -6.22
N HIS A 283 15.83 -2.62 -6.65
CA HIS A 283 15.06 -2.29 -7.84
C HIS A 283 15.97 -1.72 -8.94
N VAL A 284 15.72 -2.11 -10.20
CA VAL A 284 16.32 -1.55 -11.42
C VAL A 284 15.26 -1.45 -12.51
N TYR A 285 15.29 -0.40 -13.32
CA TYR A 285 14.59 -0.39 -14.59
C TYR A 285 15.57 -0.68 -15.74
N ASP A 286 15.30 -1.73 -16.50
CA ASP A 286 16.05 -2.10 -17.69
C ASP A 286 15.35 -1.50 -18.92
N ALA A 287 15.85 -0.34 -19.37
CA ALA A 287 15.26 0.35 -20.51
C ALA A 287 15.41 -0.43 -21.84
N GLY A 288 16.40 -1.32 -21.94
CA GLY A 288 16.62 -2.13 -23.14
C GLY A 288 15.61 -3.27 -23.29
N GLU A 289 15.20 -3.86 -22.17
CA GLU A 289 14.20 -4.93 -22.12
C GLU A 289 12.79 -4.45 -21.76
N HIS A 290 12.63 -3.15 -21.46
CA HIS A 290 11.39 -2.59 -20.95
C HIS A 290 10.85 -3.36 -19.74
N ALA A 291 11.74 -3.63 -18.78
CA ALA A 291 11.46 -4.47 -17.62
C ALA A 291 11.89 -3.79 -16.32
N ILE A 292 11.07 -3.92 -15.27
CA ILE A 292 11.43 -3.58 -13.90
C ILE A 292 11.92 -4.85 -13.21
N ARG A 293 13.18 -4.85 -12.80
CA ARG A 293 13.85 -6.00 -12.20
C ARG A 293 13.99 -5.82 -10.69
N LEU A 294 13.48 -6.80 -9.96
CA LEU A 294 13.67 -6.92 -8.52
C LEU A 294 14.62 -8.08 -8.24
N SER A 295 15.79 -7.77 -7.69
CA SER A 295 16.83 -8.76 -7.37
C SER A 295 17.29 -8.61 -5.93
N ALA A 296 18.08 -9.57 -5.43
CA ALA A 296 18.63 -9.51 -4.09
C ALA A 296 20.15 -9.75 -4.07
N ARG A 297 20.79 -9.23 -3.04
CA ARG A 297 22.24 -9.38 -2.76
C ARG A 297 22.45 -9.50 -1.27
N GLU A 298 23.57 -10.11 -0.88
CA GLU A 298 23.97 -10.15 0.52
C GLU A 298 24.15 -8.73 1.07
N VAL A 299 23.66 -8.48 2.28
CA VAL A 299 23.69 -7.16 2.93
C VAL A 299 25.11 -6.56 3.00
N GLY A 300 26.14 -7.42 3.09
CA GLY A 300 27.56 -7.04 3.10
C GLY A 300 28.23 -6.96 1.72
N SER A 301 27.60 -7.46 0.65
CA SER A 301 28.17 -7.50 -0.70
C SER A 301 27.72 -6.28 -1.52
N GLN A 302 28.35 -5.14 -1.25
CA GLN A 302 28.06 -3.88 -1.94
C GLN A 302 28.96 -3.73 -3.17
N GLY A 303 28.39 -3.88 -4.36
CA GLY A 303 29.09 -3.58 -5.61
C GLY A 303 29.36 -2.07 -5.77
N PRO A 304 30.23 -1.66 -6.72
CA PRO A 304 30.71 -0.28 -6.86
C PRO A 304 29.67 0.74 -7.38
N HIS A 305 28.42 0.35 -7.59
CA HIS A 305 27.38 1.18 -8.20
C HIS A 305 26.26 1.45 -7.19
N MET A 306 26.50 2.29 -6.19
CA MET A 306 25.54 2.50 -5.10
C MET A 306 24.58 3.65 -5.37
N GLY A 307 23.30 3.39 -5.10
CA GLY A 307 22.24 4.37 -5.04
C GLY A 307 21.43 4.16 -3.77
N ALA A 308 21.65 4.97 -2.75
CA ALA A 308 20.79 5.00 -1.57
C ALA A 308 19.82 6.18 -1.73
N ARG A 309 18.53 5.91 -1.55
CA ARG A 309 17.44 6.89 -1.64
C ARG A 309 16.78 7.02 -0.28
N PRO A 310 17.37 7.70 0.72
CA PRO A 310 16.68 7.85 1.99
C PRO A 310 15.36 8.59 1.80
N PRO A 311 14.18 8.01 2.13
CA PRO A 311 12.95 8.78 2.27
C PRO A 311 13.14 9.91 3.27
N ALA A 312 12.46 11.03 3.03
CA ALA A 312 12.46 12.16 3.95
C ALA A 312 11.10 12.30 4.65
N GLY A 313 11.11 12.84 5.86
CA GLY A 313 9.89 13.26 6.56
C GLY A 313 9.13 12.14 7.29
N SER A 314 9.81 11.11 7.78
CA SER A 314 9.26 10.15 8.75
C SER A 314 9.29 10.71 10.17
#